data_AF-A0A8H5BCD2-F1
#
_entry.id   AF-A0A8H5BCD2-F1
#
_cell.length_a   1.000
_cell.length_b   1.000
_cell.length_c   1.000
_cell.angle_alpha   90.00
_cell.angle_beta   90.00
_cell.angle_gamma   90.00
#
_symmetry.space_group_name_H-M   'P 1'
#
loop_
_entity.id
_entity.type
_entity.pdbx_description
1 polymer ?
#
loop_
_entity_poly.entity_id
_entity_poly.type
_entity_poly.pdbx_seq_one_letter_code
_entity_poly.pdbx_strand_id
1 'polypeptide(L)'
;MAADYGIYHDSKAPTWKIFLYAYCGIFISAFGGHILGAAFAAAAPAVPAWEAGLGGGDDFGRFLVAILEPIGGFGKFLVVVGALTVTAPCALTMYSFGVSLMNVSPIFAKVPRYVYMIIATAIVIPLAVVGATRFFTALISALNLIGYWAASYGAIVLCEHFVFRQNTWSRYSLDDWGNAKRLPLGLAAVFSLVFSFGVIVPSMDQAWYSGPIAKAGTGDIGVITGFFSAGILYLVFRSVERAMTPTRN
;
A
#
# COMPACT_ATOMS: atom_id res chain seq x y z
N MET A 1 3.81 1.91 -8.19
CA MET A 1 5.09 2.30 -7.56
C MET A 1 6.27 1.54 -8.14
N ALA A 2 6.50 0.25 -7.88
CA ALA A 2 7.69 -0.46 -8.38
C ALA A 2 7.86 -0.39 -9.91
N ALA A 3 6.76 -0.56 -10.67
CA ALA A 3 6.78 -0.44 -12.13
C ALA A 3 7.09 0.98 -12.63
N ASP A 4 6.75 2.02 -11.85
CA ASP A 4 6.94 3.42 -12.25
C ASP A 4 8.43 3.83 -12.19
N TYR A 5 9.15 3.30 -11.20
CA TYR A 5 10.55 3.61 -10.95
C TYR A 5 11.51 2.59 -11.57
N GLY A 6 11.02 1.39 -11.88
CA GLY A 6 11.83 0.32 -12.47
C GLY A 6 12.18 0.50 -13.95
N ILE A 7 11.64 1.53 -14.61
CA ILE A 7 11.85 1.81 -16.04
C ILE A 7 13.32 2.07 -16.43
N TYR A 8 14.15 2.45 -15.45
CA TYR A 8 15.56 2.74 -15.66
C TYR A 8 16.48 1.54 -15.46
N HIS A 9 15.94 0.37 -15.09
CA HIS A 9 16.75 -0.83 -14.96
C HIS A 9 17.13 -1.39 -16.32
N ASP A 10 18.37 -1.89 -16.43
CA ASP A 10 18.79 -2.64 -17.61
C ASP A 10 17.99 -3.94 -17.73
N SER A 11 17.39 -4.15 -18.90
CA SER A 11 16.69 -5.37 -19.29
C SER A 11 17.51 -6.66 -19.14
N LYS A 12 18.85 -6.58 -19.13
CA LYS A 12 19.75 -7.74 -18.98
C LYS A 12 20.09 -8.06 -17.52
N ALA A 13 19.74 -7.18 -16.57
CA ALA A 13 20.05 -7.40 -15.18
C ALA A 13 19.21 -8.56 -14.60
N PRO A 14 19.81 -9.47 -13.82
CA PRO A 14 19.07 -10.60 -13.25
C PRO A 14 18.06 -10.11 -12.21
N THR A 15 16.80 -10.54 -12.35
CA THR A 15 15.65 -10.09 -11.53
C THR A 15 15.88 -10.27 -10.02
N TRP A 16 16.55 -11.36 -9.61
CA TRP A 16 16.81 -11.61 -8.18
C TRP A 16 17.75 -10.59 -7.55
N LYS A 17 18.70 -10.00 -8.32
CA LYS A 17 19.58 -8.94 -7.81
C LYS A 17 18.81 -7.64 -7.62
N ILE A 18 17.95 -7.30 -8.57
CA ILE A 18 17.07 -6.13 -8.47
C ILE A 18 16.18 -6.28 -7.22
N PHE A 19 15.57 -7.46 -7.05
CA PHE A 19 14.77 -7.75 -5.86
C PHE A 19 15.58 -7.63 -4.57
N LEU A 20 16.74 -8.28 -4.50
CA LEU A 20 17.57 -8.27 -3.29
C LEU A 20 18.03 -6.85 -2.93
N TYR A 21 18.49 -6.05 -3.89
CA TYR A 21 18.90 -4.68 -3.63
C TYR A 21 17.75 -3.79 -3.20
N ALA A 22 16.57 -3.90 -3.85
CA ALA A 22 15.39 -3.15 -3.45
C ALA A 22 14.92 -3.56 -2.04
N TYR A 23 14.84 -4.87 -1.78
CA TYR A 23 14.40 -5.41 -0.51
C TYR A 23 15.36 -5.05 0.63
N CYS A 24 16.68 -5.26 0.45
CA CYS A 24 17.68 -4.91 1.45
C CYS A 24 17.72 -3.40 1.71
N GLY A 25 17.58 -2.57 0.66
CA GLY A 25 17.53 -1.12 0.83
C GLY A 25 16.35 -0.67 1.69
N ILE A 26 15.16 -1.20 1.42
CA ILE A 26 13.94 -0.93 2.21
C ILE A 26 14.08 -1.50 3.62
N PHE A 27 14.53 -2.75 3.74
CA PHE A 27 14.63 -3.44 5.02
C PHE A 27 15.62 -2.72 5.94
N ILE A 28 16.85 -2.49 5.50
CA ILE A 28 17.90 -1.88 6.34
C ILE A 28 17.50 -0.46 6.77
N SER A 29 16.91 0.32 5.86
CA SER A 29 16.48 1.70 6.19
C SER A 29 15.28 1.72 7.16
N ALA A 30 14.27 0.89 6.94
CA ALA A 30 13.07 0.87 7.78
C ALA A 30 13.29 0.19 9.14
N PHE A 31 14.15 -0.85 9.18
CA PHE A 31 14.35 -1.67 10.38
C PHE A 31 14.88 -0.86 11.56
N GLY A 32 15.85 0.02 11.33
CA GLY A 32 16.39 0.89 12.39
C GLY A 32 15.33 1.81 13.00
N GLY A 33 14.54 2.47 12.15
CA GLY A 33 13.45 3.35 12.59
C GLY A 33 12.35 2.60 13.34
N HIS A 34 11.95 1.42 12.87
CA HIS A 34 10.94 0.60 13.54
C HIS A 34 11.40 0.09 14.90
N ILE A 35 12.65 -0.40 15.04
CA ILE A 35 13.17 -0.85 16.33
C ILE A 35 13.25 0.30 17.31
N LEU A 36 13.73 1.47 16.87
CA LEU A 36 13.79 2.65 17.73
C LEU A 36 12.41 3.06 18.22
N GLY A 37 11.43 3.13 17.31
CA GLY A 37 10.04 3.42 17.66
C GLY A 37 9.45 2.38 18.63
N ALA A 38 9.69 1.10 18.39
CA ALA A 38 9.24 0.01 19.25
C ALA A 38 9.87 0.08 20.65
N ALA A 39 11.16 0.39 20.74
CA ALA A 39 11.87 0.52 22.01
C ALA A 39 11.31 1.70 22.85
N PHE A 40 11.09 2.87 22.23
CA PHE A 40 10.49 4.00 22.93
C PHE A 40 9.04 3.72 23.36
N ALA A 41 8.23 3.14 22.47
CA ALA A 41 6.85 2.79 22.80
C ALA A 41 6.77 1.76 23.94
N ALA A 42 7.64 0.74 23.94
CA ALA A 42 7.70 -0.26 25.01
C ALA A 42 8.19 0.31 26.35
N ALA A 43 9.05 1.33 26.33
CA ALA A 43 9.56 2.00 27.53
C ALA A 43 8.63 3.12 28.04
N ALA A 44 7.67 3.58 27.24
CA ALA A 44 6.78 4.70 27.59
C ALA A 44 6.03 4.51 28.92
N PRO A 45 5.50 3.32 29.27
CA PRO A 45 4.80 3.13 30.55
C PRO A 45 5.69 3.33 31.79
N ALA A 46 7.01 3.21 31.64
CA ALA A 46 7.97 3.43 32.73
C ALA A 46 8.30 4.91 32.96
N VAL A 47 7.95 5.81 32.02
CA VAL A 47 8.28 7.24 32.08
C VAL A 47 6.98 8.05 31.99
N PRO A 48 6.49 8.65 33.10
CA PRO A 48 5.19 9.33 33.11
C PRO A 48 5.02 10.42 32.05
N ALA A 49 6.09 11.16 31.73
CA ALA A 49 6.07 12.17 30.67
C ALA A 49 5.86 11.58 29.26
N TRP A 50 6.41 10.39 29.01
CA TRP A 50 6.29 9.68 27.74
C TRP A 50 4.89 9.05 27.61
N GLU A 51 4.41 8.41 28.67
CA GLU A 51 3.05 7.87 28.74
C GLU A 51 1.99 8.96 28.56
N ALA A 52 2.13 10.08 29.26
CA ALA A 52 1.27 11.25 29.09
C ALA A 52 1.39 11.86 27.68
N GLY A 53 2.60 11.80 27.09
CA GLY A 53 2.88 12.24 25.73
C GLY A 53 2.18 11.39 24.67
N LEU A 54 2.04 10.08 24.87
CA LEU A 54 1.24 9.20 24.00
C LEU A 54 -0.26 9.52 24.05
N GLY A 55 -0.73 10.14 25.14
CA GLY A 55 -2.10 10.65 25.25
C GLY A 55 -3.17 9.56 25.11
N GLY A 56 -2.90 8.35 25.60
CA GLY A 56 -3.78 7.19 25.39
C GLY A 56 -3.62 6.52 24.02
N GLY A 57 -2.52 6.81 23.32
CA GLY A 57 -2.21 6.26 22.01
C GLY A 57 -2.84 7.02 20.86
N ASP A 58 -3.02 8.33 20.98
CA ASP A 58 -3.57 9.19 19.90
C ASP A 58 -2.67 10.38 19.55
N ASP A 59 -1.59 10.65 20.30
CA ASP A 59 -0.72 11.81 20.09
C ASP A 59 0.76 11.43 19.90
N PHE A 60 1.11 10.95 18.69
CA PHE A 60 2.49 10.61 18.34
C PHE A 60 3.42 11.84 18.33
N GLY A 61 2.90 13.01 17.94
CA GLY A 61 3.71 14.23 17.85
C GLY A 61 4.19 14.71 19.21
N ARG A 62 3.28 14.75 20.18
CA ARG A 62 3.60 15.10 21.57
C ARG A 62 4.50 14.07 22.23
N PHE A 63 4.33 12.79 21.92
CA PHE A 63 5.24 11.74 22.37
C PHE A 63 6.69 11.99 21.91
N LEU A 64 6.90 12.31 20.63
CA LEU A 64 8.24 12.61 20.11
C LEU A 64 8.86 13.85 20.78
N VAL A 65 8.05 14.88 21.03
CA VAL A 65 8.48 16.08 21.77
C VAL A 65 8.90 15.72 23.19
N ALA A 66 8.14 14.89 23.90
CA ALA A 66 8.43 14.47 25.27
C ALA A 66 9.73 13.63 25.36
N ILE A 67 10.03 12.81 24.35
CA ILE A 67 11.29 12.06 24.28
C ILE A 67 12.49 13.01 24.14
N LEU A 68 12.36 14.06 23.32
CA LEU A 68 13.46 14.97 22.99
C LEU A 68 13.55 16.19 23.89
N GLU A 69 12.57 16.38 24.79
CA GLU A 69 12.51 17.47 25.75
C GLU A 69 13.78 17.67 26.58
N PRO A 70 14.48 16.61 27.08
CA PRO A 70 15.69 16.78 27.90
C PRO A 70 16.83 17.51 27.20
N ILE A 71 16.84 17.55 25.86
CA ILE A 71 17.88 18.20 25.04
C ILE A 71 17.49 19.66 24.71
N GLY A 72 16.37 20.15 25.25
CA GLY A 72 15.94 21.53 25.16
C GLY A 72 15.71 22.02 23.73
N GLY A 73 16.27 23.18 23.39
CA GLY A 73 16.07 23.83 22.08
C GLY A 73 16.51 22.97 20.88
N PHE A 74 17.57 22.17 21.04
CA PHE A 74 18.04 21.28 19.98
C PHE A 74 17.05 20.12 19.74
N GLY A 75 16.41 19.61 20.80
CA GLY A 75 15.35 18.60 20.67
C GLY A 75 14.17 19.10 19.82
N LYS A 76 13.73 20.35 20.03
CA LYS A 76 12.68 20.98 19.20
C LYS A 76 13.09 21.11 17.73
N PHE A 77 14.35 21.47 17.46
CA PHE A 77 14.89 21.49 16.10
C PHE A 77 14.83 20.11 15.44
N LEU A 78 15.22 19.05 16.14
CA LEU A 78 15.15 17.67 15.63
C LEU A 78 13.71 17.22 15.32
N VAL A 79 12.73 17.61 16.14
CA VAL A 79 11.31 17.34 15.87
C VAL A 79 10.88 17.99 14.55
N VAL A 80 11.27 19.24 14.30
CA VAL A 80 10.97 19.95 13.04
C VAL A 80 11.60 19.24 11.85
N VAL A 81 12.88 18.87 11.95
CA VAL A 81 13.58 18.12 10.89
C VAL A 81 12.87 16.79 10.64
N GLY A 82 12.49 16.06 11.69
CA GLY A 82 11.74 14.81 11.62
C GLY A 82 10.40 14.99 10.90
N ALA A 83 9.63 16.03 11.24
CA ALA A 83 8.36 16.33 10.58
C ALA A 83 8.54 16.64 9.08
N LEU A 84 9.61 17.34 8.70
CA LEU A 84 9.90 17.64 7.29
C LEU A 84 10.22 16.39 6.47
N THR A 85 10.74 15.31 7.09
CA THR A 85 11.03 14.06 6.35
C THR A 85 9.79 13.43 5.73
N VAL A 86 8.60 13.68 6.29
CA VAL A 86 7.31 13.14 5.80
C VAL A 86 6.98 13.67 4.40
N THR A 87 7.51 14.84 4.02
CA THR A 87 7.24 15.45 2.70
C THR A 87 7.79 14.63 1.54
N ALA A 88 8.93 13.95 1.72
CA ALA A 88 9.55 13.13 0.68
C ALA A 88 8.67 11.94 0.25
N PRO A 89 8.22 11.03 1.13
CA PRO A 89 7.32 9.93 0.74
C PRO A 89 5.96 10.43 0.23
N CYS A 90 5.46 11.58 0.71
CA CYS A 90 4.28 12.22 0.13
C CYS A 90 4.48 12.61 -1.34
N ALA A 91 5.63 13.16 -1.71
CA ALA A 91 5.93 13.50 -3.11
C ALA A 91 5.97 12.25 -4.02
N LEU A 92 6.55 11.14 -3.54
CA LEU A 92 6.58 9.88 -4.29
C LEU A 92 5.17 9.32 -4.52
N THR A 93 4.34 9.28 -3.47
CA THR A 93 2.97 8.75 -3.56
C THR A 93 2.09 9.63 -4.47
N MET A 94 2.24 10.95 -4.39
CA MET A 94 1.61 11.90 -5.30
C MET A 94 2.01 11.66 -6.76
N TYR A 95 3.30 11.43 -7.04
CA TYR A 95 3.77 11.10 -8.38
C TYR A 95 3.08 9.85 -8.94
N SER A 96 3.07 8.75 -8.19
CA SER A 96 2.41 7.50 -8.61
C SER A 96 0.90 7.67 -8.79
N PHE A 97 0.24 8.46 -7.94
CA PHE A 97 -1.18 8.79 -8.10
C PHE A 97 -1.45 9.49 -9.44
N GLY A 98 -0.64 10.49 -9.79
CA GLY A 98 -0.76 11.22 -11.05
C GLY A 98 -0.56 10.33 -12.28
N VAL A 99 0.48 9.49 -12.29
CA VAL A 99 0.70 8.50 -13.36
C VAL A 99 -0.50 7.56 -13.50
N SER A 100 -1.01 7.06 -12.38
CA SER A 100 -2.11 6.09 -12.36
C SER A 100 -3.38 6.66 -13.00
N LEU A 101 -3.76 7.90 -12.67
CA LEU A 101 -4.92 8.56 -13.27
C LEU A 101 -4.75 8.79 -14.77
N MET A 102 -3.55 9.20 -15.21
CA MET A 102 -3.26 9.41 -16.63
C MET A 102 -3.34 8.10 -17.43
N ASN A 103 -3.06 6.96 -16.80
CA ASN A 103 -3.11 5.64 -17.44
C ASN A 103 -4.52 5.02 -17.48
N VAL A 104 -5.51 5.57 -16.77
CA VAL A 104 -6.89 5.04 -16.76
C VAL A 104 -7.59 5.23 -18.10
N SER A 105 -7.38 6.38 -18.75
CA SER A 105 -8.03 6.69 -20.03
C SER A 105 -7.24 7.76 -20.81
N PRO A 106 -7.26 7.73 -22.16
CA PRO A 106 -6.69 8.80 -22.99
C PRO A 106 -7.26 10.19 -22.70
N ILE A 107 -8.46 10.28 -22.11
CA ILE A 107 -9.05 11.56 -21.69
C ILE A 107 -8.28 12.13 -20.49
N PHE A 108 -7.96 11.29 -19.51
CA PHE A 108 -7.20 11.70 -18.33
C PHE A 108 -5.74 12.01 -18.67
N ALA A 109 -5.17 11.38 -19.69
CA ALA A 109 -3.82 11.71 -20.18
C ALA A 109 -3.69 13.14 -20.74
N LYS A 110 -4.79 13.79 -21.16
CA LYS A 110 -4.78 15.17 -21.70
C LYS A 110 -4.68 16.23 -20.62
N VAL A 111 -5.04 15.90 -19.38
CA VAL A 111 -5.01 16.85 -18.26
C VAL A 111 -3.56 16.96 -17.75
N PRO A 112 -3.01 18.18 -17.59
CA PRO A 112 -1.68 18.36 -17.03
C PRO A 112 -1.53 17.73 -15.64
N ARG A 113 -0.41 17.05 -15.39
CA ARG A 113 -0.19 16.29 -14.15
C ARG A 113 -0.39 17.12 -12.88
N TYR A 114 0.00 18.39 -12.87
CA TYR A 114 -0.10 19.24 -11.68
C TYR A 114 -1.55 19.41 -11.19
N VAL A 115 -2.54 19.31 -12.09
CA VAL A 115 -3.97 19.40 -11.73
C VAL A 115 -4.35 18.24 -10.82
N TYR A 116 -3.88 17.03 -11.12
CA TYR A 116 -4.10 15.85 -10.27
C TYR A 116 -3.44 16.03 -8.89
N MET A 117 -2.30 16.71 -8.81
CA MET A 117 -1.62 16.96 -7.54
C MET A 117 -2.40 17.96 -6.69
N ILE A 118 -2.97 19.01 -7.30
CA ILE A 118 -3.84 19.97 -6.61
C ILE A 118 -5.08 19.28 -6.05
N ILE A 119 -5.73 18.43 -6.85
CA ILE A 119 -6.90 17.65 -6.43
C ILE A 119 -6.54 16.70 -5.29
N ALA A 120 -5.44 15.96 -5.42
CA ALA A 120 -4.96 15.06 -4.37
C ALA A 120 -4.70 15.82 -3.06
N THR A 121 -4.02 16.96 -3.10
CA THR A 121 -3.77 17.81 -1.93
C THR A 121 -5.08 18.30 -1.30
N ALA A 122 -6.04 18.73 -2.12
CA ALA A 122 -7.34 19.21 -1.64
C ALA A 122 -8.15 18.12 -0.93
N ILE A 123 -7.95 16.84 -1.28
CA ILE A 123 -8.58 15.69 -0.62
C ILE A 123 -7.80 15.26 0.63
N VAL A 124 -6.47 15.20 0.53
CA VAL A 124 -5.60 14.72 1.62
C VAL A 124 -5.60 15.68 2.81
N ILE A 125 -5.66 17.00 2.61
CA ILE A 125 -5.65 17.97 3.72
C ILE A 125 -6.84 17.76 4.69
N PRO A 126 -8.11 17.76 4.25
CA PRO A 126 -9.23 17.49 5.14
C PRO A 126 -9.14 16.11 5.82
N LEU A 127 -8.75 15.08 5.07
CA LEU A 127 -8.57 13.73 5.62
C LEU A 127 -7.49 13.69 6.69
N ALA A 128 -6.38 14.40 6.49
CA ALA A 128 -5.29 14.50 7.46
C ALA A 128 -5.72 15.26 8.72
N VAL A 129 -6.50 16.35 8.58
CA VAL A 129 -7.05 17.10 9.73
C VAL A 129 -7.95 16.21 10.58
N VAL A 130 -8.84 15.43 9.96
CA VAL A 130 -9.71 14.49 10.68
C VAL A 130 -8.89 13.34 11.29
N GLY A 131 -7.99 12.74 10.50
CA GLY A 131 -7.13 11.65 10.94
C GLY A 131 -6.23 12.02 12.11
N ALA A 132 -5.74 13.27 12.16
CA ALA A 132 -4.91 13.77 13.25
C ALA A 132 -5.63 13.76 14.62
N THR A 133 -6.97 13.78 14.65
CA THR A 133 -7.73 13.71 15.91
C THR A 133 -7.76 12.33 16.55
N ARG A 134 -7.47 11.28 15.77
CA ARG A 134 -7.47 9.86 16.20
C ARG A 134 -6.33 9.12 15.51
N PHE A 135 -5.11 9.65 15.67
CA PHE A 135 -3.99 9.37 14.77
C PHE A 135 -3.72 7.88 14.60
N PHE A 136 -3.49 7.14 15.69
CA PHE A 136 -3.12 5.73 15.59
C PHE A 136 -4.28 4.86 15.12
N THR A 137 -5.50 5.13 15.61
CA THR A 137 -6.69 4.39 15.16
C THR A 137 -6.93 4.57 13.66
N ALA A 138 -6.83 5.82 13.18
CA ALA A 138 -6.98 6.14 11.76
C ALA A 138 -5.84 5.53 10.92
N LEU A 139 -4.60 5.63 11.40
CA LEU A 139 -3.42 5.08 10.72
C LEU A 139 -3.51 3.56 10.57
N ILE A 140 -3.77 2.83 11.66
CA ILE A 140 -3.88 1.37 11.65
C ILE A 140 -5.04 0.93 10.75
N SER A 141 -6.21 1.58 10.87
CA SER A 141 -7.37 1.26 10.03
C SER A 141 -7.08 1.49 8.54
N ALA A 142 -6.40 2.57 8.20
CA ALA A 142 -6.01 2.87 6.82
C ALA A 142 -4.97 1.87 6.29
N LEU A 143 -3.94 1.55 7.09
CA LEU A 143 -2.90 0.58 6.72
C LEU A 143 -3.49 -0.81 6.47
N ASN A 144 -4.40 -1.27 7.33
CA ASN A 144 -5.06 -2.56 7.17
C ASN A 144 -5.93 -2.59 5.91
N LEU A 145 -6.73 -1.55 5.67
CA LEU A 145 -7.55 -1.45 4.47
C LEU A 145 -6.71 -1.48 3.18
N ILE A 146 -5.61 -0.72 3.14
CA ILE A 146 -4.65 -0.75 2.04
C ILE A 146 -4.04 -2.16 1.90
N GLY A 147 -3.69 -2.79 3.02
CA GLY A 147 -3.13 -4.14 3.06
C GLY A 147 -4.07 -5.20 2.47
N TYR A 148 -5.36 -5.17 2.80
CA TYR A 148 -6.34 -6.14 2.30
C TYR A 148 -6.47 -6.10 0.78
N TRP A 149 -6.62 -4.89 0.22
CA TRP A 149 -6.73 -4.71 -1.21
C TRP A 149 -5.39 -4.99 -1.91
N ALA A 150 -4.26 -4.51 -1.37
CA ALA A 150 -2.95 -4.69 -1.97
C ALA A 150 -2.53 -6.17 -2.02
N ALA A 151 -2.82 -6.94 -0.97
CA ALA A 151 -2.56 -8.38 -0.94
C ALA A 151 -3.42 -9.13 -1.97
N SER A 152 -4.71 -8.79 -2.07
CA SER A 152 -5.61 -9.37 -3.08
C SER A 152 -5.15 -9.06 -4.50
N TYR A 153 -4.81 -7.79 -4.77
CA TYR A 153 -4.27 -7.37 -6.06
C TYR A 153 -2.93 -8.05 -6.37
N GLY A 154 -2.04 -8.15 -5.38
CA GLY A 154 -0.78 -8.86 -5.48
C GLY A 154 -0.97 -10.32 -5.88
N ALA A 155 -1.91 -11.03 -5.23
CA ALA A 155 -2.23 -12.42 -5.58
C ALA A 155 -2.71 -12.55 -7.03
N ILE A 156 -3.59 -11.67 -7.49
CA ILE A 156 -4.09 -11.65 -8.87
C ILE A 156 -2.93 -11.48 -9.87
N VAL A 157 -2.05 -10.50 -9.64
CA VAL A 157 -0.89 -10.22 -10.51
C VAL A 157 0.08 -11.41 -10.51
N LEU A 158 0.34 -12.01 -9.34
CA LEU A 158 1.19 -13.19 -9.22
C LEU A 158 0.60 -14.38 -9.97
N CYS A 159 -0.71 -14.63 -9.87
CA CYS A 159 -1.39 -15.70 -10.60
C CYS A 159 -1.33 -15.47 -12.12
N GLU A 160 -1.57 -14.24 -12.61
CA GLU A 160 -1.41 -13.93 -14.04
C GLU A 160 0.02 -14.22 -14.52
N HIS A 161 1.03 -13.76 -13.77
CA HIS A 161 2.42 -13.92 -14.16
C HIS A 161 2.90 -15.38 -14.10
N PHE A 162 2.66 -16.08 -13.00
CA PHE A 162 3.20 -17.42 -12.77
C PHE A 162 2.37 -18.53 -13.42
N VAL A 163 1.04 -18.43 -13.42
CA VAL A 163 0.18 -19.51 -13.93
C VAL A 163 -0.15 -19.32 -15.40
N PHE A 164 -0.68 -18.16 -15.78
CA PHE A 164 -1.14 -17.93 -17.15
C PHE A 164 -0.01 -17.54 -18.11
N ARG A 165 0.93 -16.71 -17.64
CA ARG A 165 2.11 -16.28 -18.42
C ARG A 165 3.34 -17.17 -18.17
N GLN A 166 3.25 -18.17 -17.28
CA GLN A 166 4.30 -19.17 -17.04
C GLN A 166 5.68 -18.54 -16.78
N ASN A 167 5.73 -17.48 -15.98
CA ASN A 167 6.97 -16.78 -15.59
C ASN A 167 7.80 -16.27 -16.79
N THR A 168 7.14 -16.02 -17.93
CA THR A 168 7.82 -15.67 -19.18
C THR A 168 7.45 -14.24 -19.60
N TRP A 169 8.43 -13.33 -19.51
CA TRP A 169 8.24 -11.91 -19.85
C TRP A 169 7.94 -11.65 -21.32
N SER A 170 8.40 -12.51 -22.25
CA SER A 170 8.11 -12.37 -23.68
C SER A 170 6.64 -12.62 -24.05
N ARG A 171 5.82 -13.13 -23.13
CA ARG A 171 4.37 -13.28 -23.33
C ARG A 171 3.59 -12.00 -23.06
N TYR A 172 4.26 -10.93 -22.61
CA TYR A 172 3.70 -9.60 -22.55
C TYR A 172 4.00 -8.89 -23.87
N SER A 173 2.97 -8.69 -24.68
CA SER A 173 3.08 -7.93 -25.93
C SER A 173 3.12 -6.45 -25.61
N LEU A 174 4.31 -5.84 -25.68
CA LEU A 174 4.46 -4.41 -25.43
C LEU A 174 3.74 -3.58 -26.48
N ASP A 175 3.60 -4.04 -27.72
CA ASP A 175 2.95 -3.29 -28.80
C ASP A 175 1.42 -3.17 -28.60
N ASP A 176 0.84 -4.07 -27.81
CA ASP A 176 -0.62 -4.14 -27.59
C ASP A 176 -1.09 -3.29 -26.40
N TRP A 177 -0.16 -2.67 -25.66
CA TRP A 177 -0.45 -1.92 -24.42
C TRP A 177 -1.49 -0.80 -24.61
N GLY A 178 -1.51 -0.16 -25.79
CA GLY A 178 -2.42 0.93 -26.11
C GLY A 178 -3.72 0.50 -26.80
N ASN A 179 -3.92 -0.81 -27.04
CA ASN A 179 -5.06 -1.30 -27.81
C ASN A 179 -6.00 -2.17 -26.95
N ALA A 180 -7.08 -1.56 -26.45
CA ALA A 180 -8.10 -2.22 -25.64
C ALA A 180 -8.73 -3.46 -26.29
N LYS A 181 -8.70 -3.60 -27.62
CA LYS A 181 -9.27 -4.78 -28.32
C LYS A 181 -8.37 -6.02 -28.25
N ARG A 182 -7.07 -5.83 -28.05
CA ARG A 182 -6.06 -6.90 -27.99
C ARG A 182 -5.74 -7.31 -26.55
N LEU A 183 -5.98 -6.41 -25.60
CA LEU A 183 -5.86 -6.67 -24.18
C LEU A 183 -7.00 -7.58 -23.67
N PRO A 184 -6.75 -8.36 -22.61
CA PRO A 184 -7.80 -9.07 -21.91
C PRO A 184 -8.84 -8.10 -21.35
N LEU A 185 -10.09 -8.55 -21.22
CA LEU A 185 -11.21 -7.72 -20.76
C LEU A 185 -10.99 -7.17 -19.33
N GLY A 186 -10.19 -7.87 -18.52
CA GLY A 186 -9.92 -7.49 -17.14
C GLY A 186 -11.06 -7.79 -16.17
N LEU A 187 -12.17 -8.36 -16.66
CA LEU A 187 -13.32 -8.73 -15.85
C LEU A 187 -12.94 -9.80 -14.84
N ALA A 188 -12.09 -10.77 -15.22
CA ALA A 188 -11.60 -11.77 -14.29
C ALA A 188 -10.87 -11.14 -13.09
N ALA A 189 -10.03 -10.13 -13.31
CA ALA A 189 -9.31 -9.43 -12.25
C ALA A 189 -10.27 -8.63 -11.35
N VAL A 190 -11.19 -7.87 -11.96
CA VAL A 190 -12.18 -7.06 -11.23
C VAL A 190 -13.08 -7.95 -10.37
N PHE A 191 -13.64 -9.02 -10.93
CA PHE A 191 -14.49 -9.92 -10.18
C PHE A 191 -13.73 -10.64 -9.06
N SER A 192 -12.50 -11.12 -9.32
CA SER A 192 -11.69 -11.76 -8.28
C SER A 192 -11.43 -10.83 -7.09
N LEU A 193 -11.14 -9.56 -7.39
CA LEU A 193 -10.91 -8.55 -6.36
C LEU A 193 -12.19 -8.23 -5.60
N VAL A 194 -13.32 -8.05 -6.27
CA VAL A 194 -14.60 -7.72 -5.62
C VAL A 194 -15.10 -8.89 -4.77
N PHE A 195 -15.04 -10.11 -5.30
CA PHE A 195 -15.49 -11.31 -4.59
C PHE A 195 -14.55 -11.71 -3.44
N SER A 196 -13.26 -11.34 -3.45
CA SER A 196 -12.38 -11.58 -2.31
C SER A 196 -12.83 -10.83 -1.06
N PHE A 197 -13.48 -9.66 -1.20
CA PHE A 197 -14.09 -8.96 -0.07
C PHE A 197 -15.18 -9.77 0.64
N GLY A 198 -15.79 -10.73 -0.05
CA GLY A 198 -16.74 -11.67 0.57
C GLY A 198 -16.10 -12.53 1.66
N VAL A 199 -14.78 -12.75 1.62
CA VAL A 199 -14.02 -13.47 2.67
C VAL A 199 -13.29 -12.49 3.59
N ILE A 200 -12.72 -11.41 3.05
CA ILE A 200 -11.99 -10.40 3.83
C ILE A 200 -12.89 -9.77 4.89
N VAL A 201 -14.11 -9.37 4.51
CA VAL A 201 -15.02 -8.67 5.44
C VAL A 201 -15.40 -9.57 6.62
N PRO A 202 -15.76 -10.85 6.46
CA PRO A 202 -15.94 -11.73 7.62
C PRO A 202 -14.69 -11.97 8.48
N SER A 203 -13.51 -11.84 7.89
CA SER A 203 -12.20 -12.18 8.48
C SER A 203 -11.40 -11.01 9.05
N MET A 204 -11.85 -9.77 8.86
CA MET A 204 -11.14 -8.59 9.34
C MET A 204 -11.53 -8.23 10.78
N ASP A 205 -10.54 -7.73 11.54
CA ASP A 205 -10.72 -7.18 12.88
C ASP A 205 -10.17 -5.75 12.92
N GLN A 206 -11.06 -4.78 12.71
CA GLN A 206 -10.74 -3.35 12.66
C GLN A 206 -11.43 -2.61 13.80
N ALA A 207 -10.89 -1.45 14.18
CA ALA A 207 -11.46 -0.62 15.24
C ALA A 207 -12.94 -0.24 15.00
N TRP A 208 -13.36 -0.15 13.74
CA TRP A 208 -14.73 0.21 13.34
C TRP A 208 -15.61 -0.99 13.00
N TYR A 209 -15.03 -2.17 12.79
CA TYR A 209 -15.77 -3.37 12.43
C TYR A 209 -14.95 -4.64 12.71
N SER A 210 -15.59 -5.60 13.35
CA SER A 210 -15.01 -6.93 13.60
C SER A 210 -15.95 -8.01 13.07
N GLY A 211 -15.44 -8.79 12.12
CA GLY A 211 -16.19 -9.81 11.40
C GLY A 211 -16.45 -11.07 12.23
N PRO A 212 -17.44 -11.91 11.85
CA PRO A 212 -17.76 -13.13 12.58
C PRO A 212 -16.60 -14.13 12.68
N ILE A 213 -15.73 -14.22 11.66
CA ILE A 213 -14.56 -15.12 11.70
C ILE A 213 -13.50 -14.56 12.64
N ALA A 214 -13.23 -13.25 12.57
CA ALA A 214 -12.33 -12.57 13.50
C ALA A 214 -12.76 -12.78 14.96
N LYS A 215 -14.05 -12.59 15.25
CA LYS A 215 -14.65 -12.78 16.58
C LYS A 215 -14.59 -14.21 17.10
N ALA A 216 -14.43 -15.21 16.21
CA ALA A 216 -14.27 -16.60 16.61
C ALA A 216 -12.88 -16.91 17.19
N GLY A 217 -11.98 -15.92 17.26
CA GLY A 217 -10.66 -16.03 17.89
C GLY A 217 -9.49 -16.03 16.91
N THR A 218 -9.73 -15.81 15.62
CA THR A 218 -8.63 -15.72 14.63
C THR A 218 -7.90 -14.38 14.68
N GLY A 219 -8.53 -13.34 15.23
CA GLY A 219 -8.10 -11.96 15.06
C GLY A 219 -8.19 -11.52 13.60
N ASP A 220 -7.45 -10.47 13.24
CA ASP A 220 -7.42 -9.95 11.87
C ASP A 220 -6.59 -10.85 10.95
N ILE A 221 -7.28 -11.67 10.15
CA ILE A 221 -6.66 -12.47 9.08
C ILE A 221 -7.10 -11.99 7.69
N GLY A 222 -7.64 -10.78 7.57
CA GLY A 222 -8.19 -10.22 6.34
C GLY A 222 -7.16 -10.14 5.19
N VAL A 223 -5.90 -9.82 5.52
CA VAL A 223 -4.82 -9.73 4.51
C VAL A 223 -4.53 -11.10 3.88
N ILE A 224 -4.36 -12.13 4.72
CA ILE A 224 -3.99 -13.48 4.30
C ILE A 224 -5.15 -14.13 3.55
N THR A 225 -6.36 -14.03 4.11
CA THR A 225 -7.56 -14.57 3.48
C THR A 225 -7.88 -13.87 2.17
N GLY A 226 -7.67 -12.56 2.07
CA GLY A 226 -7.77 -11.80 0.82
C GLY A 226 -6.80 -12.28 -0.25
N PHE A 227 -5.53 -12.47 0.10
CA PHE A 227 -4.51 -13.00 -0.82
C PHE A 227 -4.92 -14.35 -1.43
N PHE A 228 -5.27 -15.34 -0.60
CA PHE A 228 -5.60 -16.67 -1.10
C PHE A 228 -6.96 -16.71 -1.82
N SER A 229 -7.97 -16.04 -1.29
CA SER A 229 -9.30 -16.01 -1.93
C SER A 229 -9.25 -15.32 -3.30
N ALA A 230 -8.61 -14.16 -3.42
CA ALA A 230 -8.42 -13.47 -4.69
C ALA A 230 -7.62 -14.31 -5.69
N GLY A 231 -6.55 -14.97 -5.24
CA GLY A 231 -5.75 -15.87 -6.08
C GLY A 231 -6.58 -17.04 -6.64
N ILE A 232 -7.32 -17.75 -5.78
CA ILE A 232 -8.16 -18.89 -6.19
C ILE A 232 -9.26 -18.44 -7.15
N LEU A 233 -9.98 -17.36 -6.81
CA LEU A 233 -11.02 -16.80 -7.67
C LEU A 233 -10.46 -16.38 -9.03
N TYR A 234 -9.26 -15.81 -9.06
CA TYR A 234 -8.61 -15.40 -10.29
C TYR A 234 -8.25 -16.57 -11.18
N LEU A 235 -7.74 -17.67 -10.63
CA LEU A 235 -7.46 -18.88 -11.41
C LEU A 235 -8.72 -19.41 -12.12
N VAL A 236 -9.86 -19.39 -11.43
CA VAL A 236 -11.14 -19.82 -12.00
C VAL A 236 -11.63 -18.82 -13.06
N PHE A 237 -11.79 -17.55 -12.69
CA PHE A 237 -12.37 -16.56 -13.60
C PHE A 237 -11.49 -16.30 -14.83
N ARG A 238 -10.17 -16.30 -14.68
CA ARG A 238 -9.25 -16.10 -15.80
C ARG A 238 -9.25 -17.31 -16.75
N SER A 239 -9.41 -18.53 -16.25
CA SER A 239 -9.56 -19.72 -17.11
C SER A 239 -10.83 -19.64 -17.96
N VAL A 240 -11.94 -19.20 -17.36
CA VAL A 240 -13.21 -18.96 -18.08
C VAL A 240 -13.07 -17.82 -19.10
N GLU A 241 -12.45 -16.71 -18.71
CA GLU A 241 -12.25 -15.55 -19.60
C GLU A 241 -11.42 -15.94 -20.84
N ARG A 242 -10.37 -16.75 -20.67
CA ARG A 242 -9.57 -17.26 -21.79
C ARG A 242 -10.35 -18.21 -22.70
N ALA A 243 -11.23 -19.04 -22.14
CA ALA A 243 -12.09 -19.91 -22.94
C ALA A 243 -13.11 -19.10 -23.76
N MET A 244 -13.62 -18.00 -23.21
CA MET A 244 -14.59 -17.13 -23.90
C MET A 244 -13.93 -16.15 -24.88
N THR A 245 -12.68 -15.74 -24.65
CA THR A 245 -11.96 -14.77 -25.48
C THR A 245 -10.59 -15.27 -25.93
N PRO A 246 -10.51 -16.35 -26.73
CA PRO A 246 -9.24 -16.96 -27.13
C PRO A 246 -8.36 -16.06 -28.01
N THR A 247 -8.94 -15.03 -28.64
CA THR A 247 -8.22 -14.07 -29.49
C THR A 247 -7.56 -12.92 -28.71
N ARG A 248 -7.81 -12.82 -27.40
CA ARG A 248 -7.26 -11.78 -26.52
C ARG A 248 -6.33 -12.45 -25.52
N ASN A 249 -5.06 -12.06 -25.48
CA ASN A 249 -4.04 -12.75 -24.70
C ASN A 249 -3.60 -11.93 -23.49
#